data_AF-A0A968ZQ63-F1
#
_entry.id   AF-A0A968ZQ63-F1
#
_cell.length_a   1.000
_cell.length_b   1.000
_cell.length_c   1.000
_cell.angle_alpha   90.00
_cell.angle_beta   90.00
_cell.angle_gamma   90.00
#
_symmetry.space_group_name_H-M   'P 1'
#
loop_
_entity.id
_entity.type
_entity.pdbx_description
1 polymer ?
#
loop_
_entity_poly.entity_id
_entity_poly.type
_entity_poly.pdbx_seq_one_letter_code
_entity_poly.pdbx_strand_id
1 'polypeptide(L)'
;VVMAILFVAALVQRGRQVLRGCAQQGFGWLAVGLLLSASFAINRGDAFLQLTNFLPFFVFFGVLTTVPGLIAQPFVTLEALARWLLLTAVPMNAWAIAEFAIKFDAIAPRIQGLPLPSWLLSRIYEPDFGHRARSVFGHPNGFSAYLVIILGLGLGLLLKELATEQSAKFAKQLWLEAGAVLLCMAAIFCTGSRNGVLIAWV
;
A
#
# COMPACT_ATOMS: atom_id res chain seq x y z
N VAL A 1 8.84 -9.72 12.31
CA VAL A 1 9.21 -10.98 13.01
C VAL A 1 8.11 -12.03 12.89
N VAL A 2 6.88 -11.78 13.37
CA VAL A 2 5.76 -12.75 13.30
C VAL A 2 5.49 -13.23 11.85
N MET A 3 5.40 -12.31 10.89
CA MET A 3 5.19 -12.66 9.48
C MET A 3 6.31 -13.53 8.90
N ALA A 4 7.56 -13.29 9.29
CA ALA A 4 8.70 -14.09 8.84
C ALA A 4 8.66 -15.50 9.45
N ILE A 5 8.27 -15.63 10.72
CA ILE A 5 8.10 -16.93 11.38
C ILE A 5 6.97 -17.72 10.71
N LEU A 6 5.82 -17.09 10.45
CA LEU A 6 4.69 -17.73 9.78
C LEU A 6 5.05 -18.15 8.34
N PHE A 7 5.82 -17.34 7.64
CA PHE A 7 6.30 -17.64 6.29
C PHE A 7 7.26 -18.83 6.28
N VAL A 8 8.24 -18.85 7.19
CA VAL A 8 9.19 -19.97 7.33
C VAL A 8 8.45 -21.24 7.76
N ALA A 9 7.51 -21.15 8.69
CA ALA A 9 6.68 -22.27 9.10
C ALA A 9 5.85 -22.84 7.94
N ALA A 10 5.25 -21.97 7.11
CA ALA A 10 4.51 -22.38 5.91
C ALA A 10 5.41 -23.08 4.89
N LEU A 11 6.64 -22.60 4.70
CA LEU A 11 7.65 -23.23 3.86
C LEU A 11 8.07 -24.61 4.36
N VAL A 12 8.29 -24.77 5.66
CA VAL A 12 8.67 -26.05 6.27
C VAL A 12 7.52 -27.07 6.16
N GLN A 13 6.28 -26.64 6.40
CA GLN A 13 5.12 -27.52 6.37
C GLN A 13 4.64 -27.87 4.95
N ARG A 14 4.75 -26.95 3.98
CA ARG A 14 4.14 -27.08 2.64
C ARG A 14 5.12 -26.88 1.49
N GLY A 15 6.43 -26.92 1.74
CA GLY A 15 7.45 -26.56 0.74
C GLY A 15 7.34 -27.28 -0.60
N ARG A 16 7.00 -28.58 -0.62
CA ARG A 16 6.76 -29.31 -1.89
C ARG A 16 5.58 -28.77 -2.69
N GLN A 17 4.50 -28.38 -2.02
CA GLN A 17 3.33 -27.79 -2.66
C GLN A 17 3.65 -26.38 -3.16
N VAL A 18 4.38 -25.58 -2.38
CA VAL A 18 4.85 -24.25 -2.75
C VAL A 18 5.71 -24.30 -4.02
N LEU A 19 6.72 -25.17 -4.05
CA LEU A 19 7.60 -25.32 -5.22
C LEU A 19 6.83 -25.77 -6.46
N ARG A 20 5.86 -26.69 -6.31
CA ARG A 20 5.00 -27.12 -7.42
C ARG A 20 4.10 -25.99 -7.91
N GLY A 21 3.54 -25.19 -7.00
CA GLY A 21 2.75 -24.01 -7.33
C GLY A 21 3.56 -22.95 -8.09
N CYS A 22 4.76 -22.62 -7.60
CA CYS A 22 5.68 -21.71 -8.28
C CYS A 22 6.05 -22.20 -9.68
N ALA A 23 6.28 -23.51 -9.87
CA ALA A 23 6.59 -24.07 -11.17
C ALA A 23 5.39 -24.01 -12.13
N GLN A 24 4.19 -24.37 -11.65
CA GLN A 24 2.96 -24.39 -12.46
C GLN A 24 2.50 -22.99 -12.88
N GLN A 25 2.77 -21.96 -12.08
CA GLN A 25 2.43 -20.57 -12.37
C GLN A 25 3.50 -19.84 -13.18
N GLY A 26 4.56 -20.53 -13.63
CA GLY A 26 5.62 -19.95 -14.45
C GLY A 26 6.70 -19.21 -13.67
N PHE A 27 6.56 -19.01 -12.36
CA PHE A 27 7.61 -18.39 -11.53
C PHE A 27 8.91 -19.19 -11.52
N GLY A 28 8.85 -20.51 -11.64
CA GLY A 28 10.05 -21.35 -11.79
C GLY A 28 10.84 -21.02 -13.05
N TRP A 29 10.17 -20.95 -14.20
CA TRP A 29 10.79 -20.59 -15.47
C TRP A 29 11.32 -19.16 -15.47
N LEU A 30 10.56 -18.24 -14.88
CA LEU A 30 10.95 -16.84 -14.75
C LEU A 30 12.17 -16.68 -13.84
N ALA A 31 12.26 -17.43 -12.74
CA ALA A 31 13.45 -17.47 -11.87
C ALA A 31 14.69 -17.97 -12.62
N VAL A 32 14.56 -19.02 -13.43
CA VAL A 32 15.66 -19.53 -14.27
C VAL A 32 16.09 -18.47 -15.29
N GLY A 33 15.14 -17.81 -15.96
CA GLY A 33 15.43 -16.73 -16.90
C GLY A 33 16.16 -15.56 -16.24
N LEU A 34 15.74 -15.17 -15.02
CA LEU A 34 16.40 -14.11 -14.25
C LEU A 34 17.80 -14.52 -13.79
N LEU A 35 18.02 -15.78 -13.40
CA LEU A 35 19.36 -16.29 -13.06
C LEU A 35 20.30 -16.25 -14.27
N LEU A 36 19.81 -16.63 -15.44
CA LEU A 36 20.56 -16.53 -16.69
C LEU A 36 20.87 -15.07 -17.02
N SER A 37 19.86 -14.19 -16.96
CA SER A 37 20.03 -12.75 -17.19
C SER A 37 21.07 -12.12 -16.25
N ALA A 38 21.01 -12.43 -14.95
CA ALA A 38 21.98 -11.95 -13.96
C ALA A 38 23.41 -12.46 -14.23
N SER A 39 23.55 -13.67 -14.78
CA SER A 39 24.85 -14.26 -15.15
C SER A 39 25.53 -13.52 -16.31
N PHE A 40 24.74 -12.97 -17.24
CA PHE A 40 25.22 -12.20 -18.39
C PHE A 40 25.16 -10.69 -18.20
N ALA A 41 24.76 -10.21 -17.02
CA ALA A 41 24.70 -8.78 -16.73
C ALA A 41 26.08 -8.11 -16.72
N ILE A 42 26.15 -6.86 -17.17
CA ILE A 42 27.38 -6.04 -17.17
C ILE A 42 27.94 -5.92 -15.75
N ASN A 43 27.07 -5.67 -14.77
CA ASN A 43 27.41 -5.72 -13.35
C ASN A 43 26.72 -6.91 -12.68
N ARG A 44 27.40 -8.06 -12.68
CA ARG A 44 26.88 -9.32 -12.12
C ARG A 44 26.58 -9.19 -10.63
N GLY A 45 27.42 -8.47 -9.88
CA GLY A 45 27.25 -8.29 -8.43
C GLY A 45 25.91 -7.63 -8.10
N ASP A 46 25.64 -6.49 -8.73
CA ASP A 46 24.39 -5.76 -8.53
C ASP A 46 23.18 -6.55 -9.03
N ALA A 47 23.31 -7.26 -10.16
CA ALA A 47 22.22 -8.08 -10.71
C ALA A 47 21.84 -9.24 -9.78
N PHE A 48 22.82 -9.95 -9.22
CA PHE A 48 22.55 -11.00 -8.23
C PHE A 48 22.02 -10.42 -6.92
N LEU A 49 22.51 -9.26 -6.48
CA LEU A 49 21.98 -8.59 -5.29
C LEU A 49 20.49 -8.23 -5.48
N GLN A 50 20.11 -7.66 -6.62
CA GLN A 50 18.71 -7.39 -6.94
C GLN A 50 17.89 -8.68 -7.02
N LEU A 51 18.45 -9.75 -7.60
CA LEU A 51 17.78 -11.04 -7.73
C LEU A 51 17.50 -11.68 -6.36
N THR A 52 18.45 -11.63 -5.42
CA THR A 52 18.24 -12.15 -4.05
C THR A 52 17.16 -11.39 -3.29
N ASN A 53 16.94 -10.11 -3.59
CA ASN A 53 15.81 -9.36 -3.06
C ASN A 53 14.49 -9.72 -3.75
N PHE A 54 14.53 -10.14 -5.02
CA PHE A 54 13.34 -10.42 -5.82
C PHE A 54 12.79 -11.85 -5.70
N LEU A 55 13.67 -12.87 -5.65
CA LEU A 55 13.25 -14.28 -5.55
C LEU A 55 12.36 -14.62 -4.34
N PRO A 56 12.55 -14.03 -3.15
CA PRO A 56 11.66 -14.26 -2.01
C PRO A 56 10.19 -13.96 -2.32
N PHE A 57 9.90 -13.02 -3.23
CA PHE A 57 8.53 -12.71 -3.64
C PHE A 57 7.88 -13.87 -4.40
N PHE A 58 8.61 -14.61 -5.23
CA PHE A 58 8.06 -15.80 -5.91
C PHE A 58 7.65 -16.88 -4.92
N VAL A 59 8.48 -17.10 -3.91
CA VAL A 59 8.20 -18.05 -2.85
C VAL A 59 7.02 -17.57 -1.99
N PHE A 60 6.94 -16.27 -1.73
CA PHE A 60 5.79 -15.65 -1.07
C PHE A 60 4.48 -15.91 -1.82
N PHE A 61 4.43 -15.66 -3.13
CA PHE A 61 3.25 -15.99 -3.93
C PHE A 61 2.98 -17.50 -3.97
N GLY A 62 4.02 -18.33 -4.06
CA GLY A 62 3.89 -19.77 -3.94
C GLY A 62 3.23 -20.21 -2.62
N VAL A 63 3.63 -19.63 -1.49
CA VAL A 63 3.00 -19.88 -0.19
C VAL A 63 1.53 -19.47 -0.20
N LEU A 64 1.19 -18.29 -0.72
CA LEU A 64 -0.21 -17.84 -0.82
C LEU A 64 -1.09 -18.81 -1.62
N THR A 65 -0.54 -19.43 -2.67
CA THR A 65 -1.26 -20.42 -3.49
C THR A 65 -1.47 -21.76 -2.79
N THR A 66 -0.91 -21.95 -1.60
CA THR A 66 -1.14 -23.15 -0.77
C THR A 66 -2.07 -22.90 0.41
N VAL A 67 -2.60 -21.68 0.56
CA VAL A 67 -3.53 -21.33 1.65
C VAL A 67 -4.96 -21.64 1.20
N PRO A 68 -5.65 -22.64 1.77
CA PRO A 68 -6.96 -23.08 1.28
C PRO A 68 -8.01 -21.96 1.26
N GLY A 69 -7.98 -21.08 2.27
CA GLY A 69 -8.90 -19.93 2.35
C GLY A 69 -8.73 -18.94 1.20
N LEU A 70 -7.50 -18.71 0.71
CA LEU A 70 -7.25 -17.84 -0.44
C LEU A 70 -7.66 -18.51 -1.76
N ILE A 71 -7.52 -19.82 -1.88
CA ILE A 71 -7.83 -20.57 -3.12
C ILE A 71 -9.34 -20.78 -3.27
N ALA A 72 -10.04 -21.06 -2.17
CA ALA A 72 -11.47 -21.39 -2.20
C ALA A 72 -12.34 -20.18 -2.57
N GLN A 73 -11.99 -18.98 -2.08
CA GLN A 73 -12.75 -17.75 -2.33
C GLN A 73 -11.81 -16.55 -2.51
N PRO A 74 -11.06 -16.49 -3.63
CA PRO A 74 -10.04 -15.48 -3.84
C PRO A 74 -10.62 -14.06 -3.87
N PHE A 75 -11.75 -13.86 -4.57
CA PHE A 75 -12.36 -12.54 -4.70
C PHE A 75 -12.92 -12.00 -3.38
N VAL A 76 -13.54 -12.85 -2.56
CA VAL A 76 -14.05 -12.46 -1.23
C VAL A 76 -12.91 -12.05 -0.31
N THR A 77 -11.79 -12.79 -0.36
CA THR A 77 -10.61 -12.47 0.45
C THR A 77 -9.94 -11.18 -0.02
N LEU A 78 -9.78 -11.00 -1.34
CA LEU A 78 -9.22 -9.78 -1.91
C LEU A 78 -10.07 -8.55 -1.61
N GLU A 79 -11.39 -8.67 -1.68
CA GLU A 79 -12.32 -7.62 -1.29
C GLU A 79 -12.17 -7.26 0.18
N ALA A 80 -12.13 -8.26 1.07
CA ALA A 80 -11.91 -8.00 2.49
C ALA A 80 -10.58 -7.28 2.71
N LEU A 81 -9.50 -7.71 2.07
CA LEU A 81 -8.18 -7.06 2.14
C LEU A 81 -8.21 -5.63 1.61
N ALA A 82 -8.87 -5.39 0.48
CA ALA A 82 -9.05 -4.05 -0.07
C ALA A 82 -9.81 -3.14 0.91
N ARG A 83 -10.86 -3.66 1.55
CA ARG A 83 -11.64 -2.93 2.56
C ARG A 83 -10.81 -2.63 3.79
N TRP A 84 -10.04 -3.60 4.29
CA TRP A 84 -9.11 -3.39 5.40
C TRP A 84 -8.05 -2.33 5.06
N LEU A 85 -7.46 -2.38 3.87
CA LEU A 85 -6.50 -1.39 3.41
C LEU A 85 -7.10 0.02 3.34
N LEU A 86 -8.31 0.16 2.77
CA LEU A 86 -9.01 1.44 2.70
C LEU A 86 -9.30 2.01 4.10
N LEU A 87 -9.88 1.20 4.98
CA LEU A 87 -10.28 1.65 6.32
C LEU A 87 -9.08 1.93 7.23
N THR A 88 -8.00 1.16 7.12
CA THR A 88 -6.76 1.41 7.87
C THR A 88 -5.97 2.60 7.36
N ALA A 89 -6.19 3.03 6.11
CA ALA A 89 -5.62 4.26 5.57
C ALA A 89 -6.31 5.53 6.14
N VAL A 90 -7.52 5.44 6.69
CA VAL A 90 -8.27 6.58 7.25
C VAL A 90 -7.46 7.41 8.27
N PRO A 91 -6.86 6.83 9.34
CA PRO A 91 -6.07 7.63 10.29
C PRO A 91 -4.87 8.32 9.62
N MET A 92 -4.26 7.66 8.63
CA MET A 92 -3.13 8.21 7.89
C MET A 92 -3.54 9.38 6.99
N ASN A 93 -4.72 9.29 6.37
CA ASN A 93 -5.31 10.33 5.53
C ASN A 93 -5.75 11.54 6.38
N ALA A 94 -6.39 11.29 7.52
CA ALA A 94 -6.76 12.33 8.47
C ALA A 94 -5.53 13.08 8.99
N TRP A 95 -4.47 12.36 9.33
CA TRP A 95 -3.20 12.95 9.72
C TRP A 95 -2.57 13.78 8.60
N ALA A 96 -2.64 13.33 7.34
CA ALA A 96 -2.13 14.09 6.20
C ALA A 96 -2.86 15.42 6.01
N ILE A 97 -4.17 15.45 6.18
CA ILE A 97 -4.97 16.68 6.08
C ILE A 97 -4.61 17.64 7.22
N ALA A 98 -4.44 17.12 8.44
CA ALA A 98 -3.99 17.92 9.57
C ALA A 98 -2.58 18.48 9.32
N GLU A 99 -1.65 17.67 8.82
CA GLU A 99 -0.29 18.08 8.47
C GLU A 99 -0.31 19.20 7.41
N PHE A 100 -1.12 19.06 6.37
CA PHE A 100 -1.29 20.08 5.34
C PHE A 100 -1.81 21.41 5.91
N ALA A 101 -2.83 21.37 6.78
CA ALA A 101 -3.39 22.56 7.41
C ALA A 101 -2.38 23.26 8.34
N ILE A 102 -1.62 22.49 9.11
CA ILE A 102 -0.60 22.98 10.05
C ILE A 102 0.58 23.64 9.32
N LYS A 103 0.89 23.17 8.10
CA LYS A 103 1.96 23.70 7.26
C LYS A 103 1.57 24.91 6.43
N PHE A 104 0.32 25.37 6.51
CA PHE A 104 -0.12 26.54 5.76
C PHE A 104 0.57 27.82 6.28
N ASP A 105 1.03 28.72 5.40
CA ASP A 105 1.87 29.87 5.78
C ASP A 105 1.25 30.78 6.85
N ALA A 106 -0.08 30.92 6.85
CA ALA A 106 -0.80 31.72 7.83
C ALA A 106 -0.79 31.11 9.25
N ILE A 107 -0.56 29.80 9.36
CA ILE A 107 -0.72 29.01 10.58
C ILE A 107 0.64 28.53 11.10
N ALA A 108 1.56 28.16 10.21
CA ALA A 108 2.88 27.63 10.52
C ALA A 108 3.68 28.46 11.55
N PRO A 109 3.83 29.80 11.42
CA PRO A 109 4.60 30.59 12.39
C PRO A 109 3.93 30.63 13.77
N ARG A 110 2.60 30.53 13.84
CA ARG A 110 1.88 30.46 15.13
C ARG A 110 2.12 29.13 15.84
N ILE A 111 2.15 28.02 15.09
CA ILE A 111 2.36 26.68 15.65
C ILE A 111 3.82 26.47 16.06
N GLN A 112 4.78 26.96 15.26
CA GLN A 112 6.20 26.91 15.62
C GLN A 112 6.52 27.76 16.86
N GLY A 113 5.72 28.79 17.15
CA GLY A 113 5.85 29.60 18.37
C GLY A 113 5.21 28.99 19.63
N LEU A 114 4.46 27.89 19.52
CA LEU A 114 3.89 27.20 20.68
C LEU A 114 4.97 26.39 21.41
N PRO A 115 4.85 26.17 22.74
CA PRO A 115 5.76 25.33 23.52
C PRO A 115 5.51 23.83 23.25
N LEU A 116 5.55 23.44 21.98
CA LEU A 116 5.42 22.05 21.55
C LEU A 116 6.77 21.33 21.67
N PRO A 117 6.77 20.01 21.94
CA PRO A 117 8.00 19.22 21.95
C PRO A 117 8.76 19.33 20.62
N SER A 118 10.08 19.51 20.70
CA SER A 118 10.95 19.66 19.53
C SER A 118 10.87 18.47 18.56
N TRP A 119 10.68 17.25 19.06
CA TRP A 119 10.50 16.05 18.24
C TRP A 119 9.24 16.08 17.38
N LEU A 120 8.18 16.76 17.84
CA LEU A 120 6.91 16.87 17.12
C LEU A 120 7.04 17.92 16.02
N LEU A 121 7.66 19.07 16.35
CA LEU A 121 7.95 20.12 15.38
C LEU A 121 8.90 19.64 14.28
N SER A 122 9.98 18.93 14.62
CA SER A 122 10.88 18.38 13.60
C SER A 122 10.19 17.32 12.74
N ARG A 123 9.32 16.47 13.31
CA ARG A 123 8.54 15.50 12.52
C ARG A 123 7.60 16.17 11.52
N ILE A 124 7.01 17.30 11.88
CA ILE A 124 6.07 18.04 11.02
C ILE A 124 6.84 18.84 9.96
N TYR A 125 7.82 19.65 10.36
CA TYR A 125 8.46 20.64 9.49
C TYR A 125 9.76 20.17 8.81
N GLU A 126 10.38 19.05 9.25
CA GLU A 126 11.61 18.53 8.65
C GLU A 126 11.41 17.11 8.07
N PRO A 127 11.81 16.83 6.81
CA PRO A 127 12.33 17.75 5.81
C PRO A 127 11.25 18.72 5.30
N ASP A 128 11.67 19.92 4.92
CA ASP A 128 10.75 20.92 4.37
C ASP A 128 10.37 20.57 2.92
N PHE A 129 9.08 20.37 2.71
CA PHE A 129 8.47 20.13 1.39
C PHE A 129 7.41 21.19 1.09
N GLY A 130 7.47 22.36 1.72
CA GLY A 130 6.42 23.37 1.72
C GLY A 130 5.15 22.86 2.39
N HIS A 131 3.98 23.21 1.84
CA HIS A 131 2.69 22.80 2.38
C HIS A 131 2.35 21.31 2.20
N ARG A 132 3.23 20.52 1.57
CA ARG A 132 2.93 19.14 1.17
C ARG A 132 2.92 18.19 2.36
N ALA A 133 1.87 17.37 2.44
CA ALA A 133 1.75 16.32 3.44
C ALA A 133 2.51 15.05 3.02
N ARG A 134 3.19 14.42 3.98
CA ARG A 134 3.87 13.11 3.81
C ARG A 134 3.36 12.05 4.76
N SER A 135 2.58 12.43 5.77
CA SER A 135 2.02 11.57 6.80
C SER A 135 3.10 10.70 7.46
N VAL A 136 2.99 9.38 7.36
CA VAL A 136 3.95 8.41 7.92
C VAL A 136 5.09 8.10 6.93
N PHE A 137 5.03 8.59 5.69
CA PHE A 137 6.03 8.31 4.66
C PHE A 137 7.20 9.30 4.69
N GLY A 138 8.34 8.85 4.14
CA GLY A 138 9.54 9.69 4.01
C GLY A 138 9.39 10.83 2.99
N HIS A 139 8.52 10.67 1.98
CA HIS A 139 8.37 11.63 0.88
C HIS A 139 6.91 11.72 0.40
N PRO A 140 6.37 12.94 0.12
CA PRO A 140 5.01 13.13 -0.39
C PRO A 140 4.66 12.31 -1.65
N ASN A 141 5.62 12.08 -2.55
CA ASN A 141 5.37 11.32 -3.78
C ASN A 141 5.13 9.84 -3.50
N GLY A 142 5.89 9.24 -2.57
CA GLY A 142 5.68 7.85 -2.16
C GLY A 142 4.34 7.66 -1.47
N PHE A 143 3.95 8.63 -0.63
CA PHE A 143 2.62 8.63 -0.02
C PHE A 143 1.51 8.74 -1.06
N SER A 144 1.65 9.66 -2.01
CA SER A 144 0.68 9.85 -3.10
C SER A 144 0.51 8.60 -3.96
N ALA A 145 1.60 7.92 -4.33
CA ALA A 145 1.54 6.66 -5.07
C ALA A 145 0.82 5.56 -4.30
N TYR A 146 1.05 5.45 -2.98
CA TYR A 146 0.31 4.54 -2.13
C TYR A 146 -1.19 4.89 -2.10
N LEU A 147 -1.55 6.16 -1.93
CA LEU A 147 -2.95 6.58 -1.89
C LEU A 147 -3.69 6.34 -3.21
N VAL A 148 -3.02 6.47 -4.36
CA VAL A 148 -3.61 6.14 -5.66
C VAL A 148 -4.02 4.66 -5.73
N ILE A 149 -3.21 3.75 -5.20
CA ILE A 149 -3.55 2.32 -5.12
C ILE A 149 -4.78 2.14 -4.21
N ILE A 150 -4.79 2.78 -3.05
CA ILE A 150 -5.93 2.73 -2.11
C ILE A 150 -7.20 3.31 -2.73
N LEU A 151 -7.09 4.40 -3.50
CA LEU A 151 -8.19 5.01 -4.21
C LEU A 151 -8.77 4.06 -5.25
N GLY A 152 -7.93 3.43 -6.08
CA GLY A 152 -8.38 2.45 -7.07
C GLY A 152 -9.11 1.26 -6.43
N LEU A 153 -8.59 0.74 -5.32
CA LEU A 153 -9.24 -0.31 -4.53
C LEU A 153 -10.59 0.16 -3.96
N GLY A 154 -10.63 1.36 -3.37
CA GLY A 154 -11.84 1.93 -2.78
C GLY A 154 -12.94 2.24 -3.79
N LEU A 155 -12.59 2.74 -4.98
CA LEU A 155 -13.54 2.94 -6.07
C LEU A 155 -14.10 1.60 -6.56
N GLY A 156 -13.26 0.56 -6.68
CA GLY A 156 -13.71 -0.80 -7.01
C GLY A 156 -14.70 -1.35 -5.99
N LEU A 157 -14.46 -1.14 -4.69
CA LEU A 157 -15.40 -1.52 -3.62
C LEU A 157 -16.72 -0.75 -3.74
N LEU A 158 -16.67 0.57 -3.92
CA LEU A 158 -17.87 1.41 -4.08
C LEU A 158 -18.71 0.99 -5.29
N LEU A 159 -18.09 0.72 -6.43
CA LEU A 159 -18.80 0.24 -7.63
C LEU A 159 -19.49 -1.09 -7.37
N LYS A 160 -18.79 -2.01 -6.70
CA LYS A 160 -19.36 -3.31 -6.32
C LYS A 160 -20.56 -3.13 -5.37
N GLU A 161 -20.40 -2.30 -4.35
CA GLU A 161 -21.48 -2.04 -3.42
C GLU A 161 -22.65 -1.42 -4.22
N LEU A 162 -22.48 -0.32 -4.95
CA LEU A 162 -23.54 0.31 -5.75
C LEU A 162 -24.26 -0.65 -6.73
N ALA A 163 -23.57 -1.67 -7.24
CA ALA A 163 -24.16 -2.69 -8.11
C ALA A 163 -24.98 -3.77 -7.36
N THR A 164 -24.86 -3.85 -6.03
CA THR A 164 -25.53 -4.84 -5.19
C THR A 164 -26.74 -4.20 -4.51
N GLU A 165 -27.96 -4.65 -4.85
CA GLU A 165 -29.19 -4.08 -4.29
C GLU A 165 -29.54 -4.57 -2.87
N GLN A 166 -30.08 -3.63 -2.07
CA GLN A 166 -31.02 -3.79 -0.96
C GLN A 166 -30.52 -4.40 0.38
N SER A 167 -30.01 -3.53 1.27
CA SER A 167 -30.17 -3.63 2.74
C SER A 167 -29.77 -2.32 3.46
N ALA A 168 -30.30 -2.06 4.66
CA ALA A 168 -29.87 -0.92 5.49
C ALA A 168 -28.40 -1.04 5.97
N LYS A 169 -27.93 -2.28 6.19
CA LYS A 169 -26.52 -2.56 6.54
C LYS A 169 -25.58 -2.18 5.40
N PHE A 170 -26.03 -2.43 4.18
CA PHE A 170 -25.34 -2.09 2.95
C PHE A 170 -25.20 -0.57 2.80
N ALA A 171 -26.27 0.20 3.05
CA ALA A 171 -26.20 1.66 3.00
C ALA A 171 -25.16 2.24 3.98
N LYS A 172 -25.09 1.73 5.22
CA LYS A 172 -24.08 2.17 6.20
C LYS A 172 -22.65 1.89 5.72
N GLN A 173 -22.44 0.72 5.11
CA GLN A 173 -21.13 0.31 4.62
C GLN A 173 -20.70 1.14 3.41
N LEU A 174 -21.61 1.39 2.47
CA LEU A 174 -21.40 2.28 1.34
C LEU A 174 -20.97 3.69 1.81
N TRP A 175 -21.67 4.26 2.80
CA TRP A 175 -21.30 5.58 3.33
C TRP A 175 -19.93 5.60 4.01
N LEU A 176 -19.57 4.53 4.73
CA LEU A 176 -18.25 4.40 5.35
C LEU A 176 -17.13 4.34 4.30
N GLU A 177 -17.31 3.50 3.26
CA GLU A 177 -16.35 3.38 2.17
C GLU A 177 -16.26 4.67 1.35
N ALA A 178 -17.39 5.32 1.09
CA ALA A 178 -17.46 6.59 0.37
C ALA A 178 -16.74 7.70 1.15
N GLY A 179 -16.96 7.78 2.46
CA GLY A 179 -16.24 8.68 3.35
C GLY A 179 -14.73 8.44 3.33
N ALA A 180 -14.30 7.17 3.38
CA ALA A 180 -12.89 6.81 3.32
C ALA A 180 -12.25 7.16 1.95
N VAL A 181 -12.97 6.96 0.85
CA VAL A 181 -12.54 7.35 -0.51
C VAL A 181 -12.40 8.87 -0.63
N LEU A 182 -13.39 9.63 -0.16
CA LEU A 182 -13.32 11.10 -0.15
C LEU A 182 -12.15 11.61 0.68
N LEU A 183 -11.91 11.00 1.85
CA LEU A 183 -10.76 11.32 2.68
C LEU A 183 -9.44 10.98 1.99
N CYS A 184 -9.40 9.89 1.22
CA CYS A 184 -8.25 9.51 0.40
C CYS A 184 -7.98 10.54 -0.69
N MET A 185 -9.01 10.98 -1.42
CA MET A 185 -8.89 12.04 -2.45
C MET A 185 -8.38 13.36 -1.84
N ALA A 186 -8.92 13.77 -0.70
CA ALA A 186 -8.44 14.95 0.02
C ALA A 186 -6.96 14.80 0.44
N ALA A 187 -6.57 13.63 0.96
CA ALA A 187 -5.18 13.37 1.30
C ALA A 187 -4.24 13.37 0.08
N ILE A 188 -4.69 12.84 -1.08
CA ILE A 188 -3.93 12.91 -2.35
C ILE A 188 -3.69 14.37 -2.72
N PHE A 189 -4.72 15.21 -2.66
CA PHE A 189 -4.57 16.65 -2.89
C PHE A 189 -3.55 17.28 -1.92
N CYS A 190 -3.64 16.95 -0.63
CA CYS A 190 -2.70 17.42 0.39
C CYS A 190 -1.24 17.00 0.14
N THR A 191 -0.99 15.92 -0.59
CA THR A 191 0.40 15.54 -0.96
C THR A 191 1.05 16.49 -1.98
N GLY A 192 0.26 17.30 -2.69
CA GLY A 192 0.73 18.21 -3.74
C GLY A 192 1.47 17.51 -4.90
N SER A 193 1.30 16.20 -5.06
CA SER A 193 1.92 15.44 -6.16
C SER A 193 1.11 15.59 -7.44
N ARG A 194 1.71 16.18 -8.48
CA ARG A 194 1.05 16.33 -9.79
C ARG A 194 0.60 14.99 -10.37
N ASN A 195 1.44 13.97 -10.26
CA ASN A 195 1.14 12.63 -10.80
C ASN A 195 -0.02 11.97 -10.05
N GLY A 196 -0.04 12.06 -8.72
CA GLY A 196 -1.14 11.46 -7.95
C GLY A 196 -2.45 12.19 -8.13
N VAL A 197 -2.42 13.52 -8.24
CA VAL A 197 -3.60 14.32 -8.55
C VAL A 197 -4.13 13.96 -9.94
N LEU A 198 -3.28 13.94 -10.97
CA LEU A 198 -3.70 13.56 -12.33
C LEU A 198 -4.36 12.18 -12.37
N ILE A 199 -3.80 11.18 -11.69
CA ILE A 199 -4.39 9.83 -11.66
C ILE A 199 -5.69 9.79 -10.86
N ALA A 200 -5.85 10.62 -9.83
CA ALA A 200 -7.09 10.67 -9.06
C ALA A 200 -8.25 11.35 -9.79
N TRP A 201 -7.97 12.17 -10.81
CA TRP A 201 -8.98 12.91 -11.58
C TRP A 201 -9.32 12.29 -12.94
N VAL A 202 -8.51 11.36 -13.44
CA VAL A 202 -8.73 10.59 -14.69
C VAL A 202 -9.45 9.29 -14.37
#